data_AF-A0A534P3I1-F1
#
_entry.id   AF-A0A534P3I1-F1
#
_cell.length_a   1.000
_cell.length_b   1.000
_cell.length_c   1.000
_cell.angle_alpha   90.00
_cell.angle_beta   90.00
_cell.angle_gamma   90.00
#
_symmetry.space_group_name_H-M   'P 1'
#
loop_
_entity.id
_entity.type
_entity.pdbx_description
1 polymer ?
#
loop_
_entity_poly.entity_id
_entity_poly.type
_entity_poly.pdbx_seq_one_letter_code
_entity_poly.pdbx_strand_id
1 'polypeptide(L)'
;MLDGTTYVDVPAAVITGTLVHVGLDPAVTRARLHEAQTRALLLTLIAVAISLRRLTHVANRVVDGDLTQKVDVDSNDEIGEMASAFAKMLGKLKEAVGALQDSVKLLKEAGNDLSVSTSEQGETITKQATALQETQVTAQEIKQTSLLAAQKAEAILKLTEQADEVSASGEQALESTLGGLTDIRSQVDEIAQKIAQLSERTAQIGGITQTVKDLADQSNMLALNAAIEAVRSGEHGKGFAVVAREIRSLADQSIQATNRVREILEDIGGAIRVAVSITERGSQKIEGGLGQVKQSGENLRQLSNIVKDNSSAVRQIAAAVSQQNAGITQIFSAVTDQTKMMDETMRRLESTTAAAGVLKDLSERVSGVVSRFQL
;
A
#
# COMPACT_ATOMS: atom_id res chain seq x y z
N MET A 1 -129.38 16.48 28.57
CA MET A 1 -130.14 15.34 29.12
C MET A 1 -129.65 14.07 28.44
N LEU A 2 -128.84 13.32 29.19
CA LEU A 2 -128.62 11.88 29.18
C LEU A 2 -127.34 11.70 30.01
N ASP A 3 -127.55 11.47 31.31
CA ASP A 3 -126.54 11.34 32.35
C ASP A 3 -125.56 10.20 32.01
N GLY A 4 -124.31 10.56 31.72
CA GLY A 4 -123.20 9.63 31.52
C GLY A 4 -122.58 9.21 32.84
N THR A 5 -123.40 8.70 33.78
CA THR A 5 -122.95 8.13 35.05
C THR A 5 -122.42 6.72 34.78
N THR A 6 -121.12 6.53 34.92
CA THR A 6 -120.50 5.20 34.83
C THR A 6 -120.65 4.50 36.18
N TYR A 7 -121.43 3.41 36.22
CA TYR A 7 -121.64 2.59 37.42
C TYR A 7 -120.63 1.43 37.44
N VAL A 8 -120.03 1.17 38.59
CA VAL A 8 -119.19 -0.01 38.85
C VAL A 8 -119.91 -0.83 39.92
N ASP A 9 -120.46 -1.99 39.54
CA ASP A 9 -121.12 -2.91 40.47
C ASP A 9 -120.07 -3.72 41.25
N VAL A 10 -120.15 -3.65 42.57
CA VAL A 10 -119.38 -4.52 43.49
C VAL A 10 -120.35 -5.52 44.09
N PRO A 11 -120.11 -6.84 44.02
CA PRO A 11 -121.01 -7.82 44.60
C PRO A 11 -120.96 -7.77 46.12
N ALA A 12 -122.08 -7.44 46.75
CA ALA A 12 -122.26 -7.48 48.20
C ALA A 12 -122.66 -8.89 48.65
N ALA A 13 -121.94 -9.44 49.64
CA ALA A 13 -122.39 -10.59 50.42
C ALA A 13 -122.87 -10.13 51.81
N VAL A 14 -124.21 -10.00 51.96
CA VAL A 14 -125.08 -10.50 53.06
C VAL A 14 -124.56 -10.23 54.51
N ILE A 15 -125.13 -9.37 55.40
CA ILE A 15 -126.54 -9.20 55.87
C ILE A 15 -126.73 -7.78 56.44
N THR A 16 -127.56 -6.95 55.80
CA THR A 16 -128.54 -5.96 56.35
C THR A 16 -128.89 -4.97 55.22
N GLY A 17 -130.18 -4.78 54.96
CA GLY A 17 -130.67 -4.06 53.78
C GLY A 17 -130.46 -2.56 53.83
N THR A 18 -129.51 -2.05 53.03
CA THR A 18 -129.52 -0.72 52.43
C THR A 18 -128.60 -0.73 51.20
N LEU A 19 -129.13 -0.47 50.00
CA LEU A 19 -128.32 -0.19 48.81
C LEU A 19 -127.64 1.18 49.01
N VAL A 20 -126.33 1.22 49.19
CA VAL A 20 -125.57 2.48 49.22
C VAL A 20 -125.15 2.80 47.79
N HIS A 21 -125.83 3.76 47.15
CA HIS A 21 -125.37 4.34 45.89
C HIS A 21 -124.18 5.26 46.14
N VAL A 22 -122.97 4.82 45.79
CA VAL A 22 -121.79 5.70 45.75
C VAL A 22 -121.72 6.32 44.35
N GLY A 23 -122.38 7.45 44.16
CA GLY A 23 -122.20 8.28 42.96
C GLY A 23 -120.81 8.92 42.99
N LEU A 24 -119.92 8.54 42.08
CA LEU A 24 -118.68 9.27 41.85
C LEU A 24 -119.02 10.57 41.11
N ASP A 25 -118.89 11.70 41.81
CA ASP A 25 -119.12 13.01 41.23
C ASP A 25 -118.15 13.24 40.04
N PRO A 26 -118.67 13.49 38.82
CA PRO A 26 -117.84 13.75 37.64
C PRO A 26 -116.95 15.00 37.80
N ALA A 27 -117.23 15.89 38.76
CA ALA A 27 -116.36 17.01 39.11
C ALA A 27 -115.14 16.57 39.96
N VAL A 28 -115.35 15.65 40.92
CA VAL A 28 -114.29 15.15 41.83
C VAL A 28 -113.32 14.22 41.09
N THR A 29 -113.83 13.39 40.18
CA THR A 29 -113.00 12.53 39.33
C THR A 29 -112.17 13.33 38.32
N ARG A 30 -112.71 14.39 37.71
CA ARG A 30 -111.92 15.32 36.88
C ARG A 30 -110.87 16.08 37.68
N ALA A 31 -111.19 16.54 38.89
CA ALA A 31 -110.24 17.23 39.76
C ALA A 31 -109.07 16.32 40.15
N ARG A 32 -109.33 15.05 40.53
CA ARG A 32 -108.28 14.07 40.84
C ARG A 32 -107.49 13.63 39.61
N LEU A 33 -108.11 13.56 38.44
CA LEU A 33 -107.41 13.29 37.19
C LEU A 33 -106.48 14.45 36.81
N HIS A 34 -106.93 15.71 36.95
CA HIS A 34 -106.09 16.89 36.76
C HIS A 34 -104.96 16.98 37.80
N GLU A 35 -105.21 16.60 39.06
CA GLU A 35 -104.18 16.54 40.11
C GLU A 35 -103.15 15.43 39.82
N ALA A 36 -103.58 14.27 39.33
CA ALA A 36 -102.70 13.18 38.92
C ALA A 36 -101.88 13.56 37.67
N GLN A 37 -102.50 14.20 36.68
CA GLN A 37 -101.83 14.70 35.47
C GLN A 37 -100.80 15.79 35.79
N THR A 38 -101.13 16.74 36.68
CA THR A 38 -100.19 17.79 37.12
C THR A 38 -99.04 17.23 37.94
N ARG A 39 -99.29 16.25 38.83
CA ARG A 39 -98.22 15.52 39.54
C ARG A 39 -97.33 14.72 38.60
N ALA A 40 -97.91 14.04 37.60
CA ALA A 40 -97.14 13.33 36.58
C ALA A 40 -96.27 14.29 35.76
N LEU A 41 -96.84 15.41 35.29
CA LEU A 41 -96.10 16.48 34.59
C LEU A 41 -94.98 17.09 35.45
N LEU A 42 -95.24 17.34 36.74
CA LEU A 42 -94.25 17.86 37.67
C LEU A 42 -93.11 16.84 37.92
N LEU A 43 -93.45 15.55 38.08
CA LEU A 43 -92.45 14.48 38.23
C LEU A 43 -91.60 14.31 36.98
N THR A 44 -92.18 14.38 35.77
CA THR A 44 -91.42 14.38 34.51
C THR A 44 -90.54 15.63 34.39
N LEU A 45 -91.04 16.81 34.77
CA LEU A 45 -90.26 18.05 34.75
C LEU A 45 -89.07 18.00 35.73
N ILE A 46 -89.28 17.45 36.93
CA ILE A 46 -88.24 17.25 37.94
C ILE A 46 -87.22 16.21 37.45
N ALA A 47 -87.66 15.09 36.86
CA ALA A 47 -86.77 14.08 36.30
C ALA A 47 -85.90 14.64 35.18
N VAL A 48 -86.48 15.40 34.24
CA VAL A 48 -85.75 16.10 33.17
C VAL A 48 -84.77 17.12 33.75
N ALA A 49 -85.18 17.91 34.76
CA ALA A 49 -84.30 18.90 35.39
C ALA A 49 -83.13 18.25 36.14
N ILE A 50 -83.33 17.09 36.79
CA ILE A 50 -82.27 16.34 37.46
C ILE A 50 -81.28 15.78 36.42
N SER A 51 -81.78 15.18 35.33
CA SER A 51 -80.94 14.63 34.26
C SER A 51 -80.13 15.71 33.54
N LEU A 52 -80.75 16.86 33.24
CA LEU A 52 -80.04 18.02 32.68
C LEU A 52 -78.98 18.58 33.64
N ARG A 53 -79.27 18.65 34.94
CA ARG A 53 -78.26 19.06 35.95
C ARG A 53 -77.10 18.08 36.03
N ARG A 54 -77.35 16.76 35.94
CA ARG A 54 -76.30 15.74 35.89
C ARG A 54 -75.42 15.88 34.64
N LEU A 55 -76.02 16.02 33.46
CA LEU A 55 -75.27 16.26 32.22
C LEU A 55 -74.46 17.55 32.28
N THR A 56 -75.04 18.63 32.83
CA THR A 56 -74.33 19.91 33.02
C THR A 56 -73.17 19.76 34.00
N HIS A 57 -73.34 18.98 35.07
CA HIS A 57 -72.27 18.70 36.02
C HIS A 57 -71.13 17.92 35.37
N VAL A 58 -71.42 16.86 34.62
CA VAL A 58 -70.41 16.11 33.87
C VAL A 58 -69.72 17.00 32.84
N ALA A 59 -70.46 17.85 32.12
CA ALA A 59 -69.89 18.80 31.17
C ALA A 59 -68.91 19.78 31.83
N ASN A 60 -69.23 20.31 33.02
CA ASN A 60 -68.31 21.17 33.77
C ASN A 60 -67.05 20.42 34.19
N ARG A 61 -67.18 19.16 34.66
CA ARG A 61 -66.02 18.31 34.98
C ARG A 61 -65.14 18.03 33.75
N VAL A 62 -65.75 17.79 32.59
CA VAL A 62 -65.05 17.61 31.31
C VAL A 62 -64.33 18.90 30.86
N VAL A 63 -64.94 20.07 31.09
CA VAL A 63 -64.30 21.39 30.84
C VAL A 63 -63.09 21.60 31.76
N ASP A 64 -63.18 21.15 33.02
CA ASP A 64 -62.05 21.15 33.96
C ASP A 64 -60.97 20.10 33.64
N GLY A 65 -61.18 19.31 32.58
CA GLY A 65 -60.25 18.30 32.08
C GLY A 65 -60.49 16.90 32.63
N ASP A 66 -61.49 16.67 33.48
CA ASP A 66 -61.77 15.33 34.02
C ASP A 66 -62.61 14.50 33.02
N LEU A 67 -61.92 13.65 32.25
CA LEU A 67 -62.53 12.71 31.30
C LEU A 67 -62.81 11.33 31.92
N THR A 68 -62.58 11.16 33.23
CA THR A 68 -62.89 9.91 33.95
C THR A 68 -64.39 9.75 34.24
N GLN A 69 -65.15 10.82 33.99
CA GLN A 69 -66.58 10.89 34.25
C GLN A 69 -67.37 9.86 33.44
N LYS A 70 -68.47 9.39 34.02
CA LYS A 70 -69.41 8.47 33.37
C LYS A 70 -70.74 9.16 33.14
N VAL A 71 -71.33 8.89 31.98
CA VAL A 71 -72.64 9.42 31.58
C VAL A 71 -73.60 8.24 31.57
N ASP A 72 -74.43 8.16 32.63
CA ASP A 72 -75.45 7.12 32.75
C ASP A 72 -76.66 7.48 31.85
N VAL A 73 -77.13 6.50 31.07
CA VAL A 73 -78.27 6.66 30.16
C VAL A 73 -79.47 5.94 30.77
N ASP A 74 -80.21 6.66 31.62
CA ASP A 74 -81.30 6.10 32.43
C ASP A 74 -82.71 6.26 31.80
N SER A 75 -82.81 6.85 30.60
CA SER A 75 -84.07 7.13 29.92
C SER A 75 -84.04 6.75 28.43
N ASN A 76 -85.21 6.46 27.85
CA ASN A 76 -85.40 6.17 26.42
C ASN A 76 -86.08 7.34 25.68
N ASP A 77 -86.08 8.54 26.28
CA ASP A 77 -86.59 9.78 25.71
C ASP A 77 -85.46 10.60 25.05
N GLU A 78 -85.76 11.83 24.61
CA GLU A 78 -84.80 12.75 24.02
C GLU A 78 -83.62 13.08 24.95
N ILE A 79 -83.81 13.01 26.28
CA ILE A 79 -82.74 13.19 27.27
C ILE A 79 -81.81 11.97 27.28
N GLY A 80 -82.39 10.77 27.14
CA GLY A 80 -81.64 9.52 26.92
C GLY A 80 -80.78 9.54 25.66
N GLU A 81 -81.33 10.00 24.53
CA GLU A 81 -80.58 10.17 23.27
C GLU A 81 -79.45 11.18 23.42
N MET A 82 -79.71 12.32 24.08
CA MET A 82 -78.70 13.34 24.37
C MET A 82 -77.58 12.79 25.27
N ALA A 83 -77.93 12.05 26.33
CA ALA A 83 -76.96 11.41 27.22
C ALA A 83 -76.10 10.38 26.47
N SER A 84 -76.70 9.59 25.57
CA SER A 84 -75.97 8.64 24.72
C SER A 84 -75.00 9.33 23.75
N ALA A 85 -75.43 10.40 23.09
CA ALA A 85 -74.58 11.19 22.21
C ALA A 85 -73.41 11.84 22.97
N PHE A 86 -73.68 12.35 24.18
CA PHE A 86 -72.67 12.94 25.06
C PHE A 86 -71.67 11.89 25.58
N ALA A 87 -72.13 10.68 25.93
CA ALA A 87 -71.27 9.55 26.29
C ALA A 87 -70.34 9.13 25.14
N LYS A 88 -70.85 9.06 23.90
CA LYS A 88 -70.04 8.79 22.70
C LYS A 88 -69.01 9.88 22.45
N MET A 89 -69.38 11.15 22.61
CA MET A 89 -68.46 12.29 22.49
C MET A 89 -67.34 12.20 23.53
N LEU A 90 -67.68 11.92 24.79
CA LEU A 90 -66.71 11.74 25.87
C LEU A 90 -65.75 10.57 25.59
N GLY A 91 -66.27 9.44 25.10
CA GLY A 91 -65.45 8.30 24.67
C GLY A 91 -64.47 8.66 23.55
N LYS A 92 -64.93 9.40 22.53
CA LYS A 92 -64.07 9.87 21.43
C LYS A 92 -63.03 10.90 21.88
N LEU A 93 -63.39 11.78 22.81
CA LEU A 93 -62.45 12.74 23.40
C LEU A 93 -61.37 12.02 24.22
N LYS A 94 -61.75 11.01 25.01
CA LYS A 94 -60.83 10.15 25.76
C LYS A 94 -59.85 9.41 24.83
N GLU A 95 -60.35 8.79 23.76
CA GLU A 95 -59.51 8.16 22.73
C GLU A 95 -58.53 9.15 22.09
N ALA A 96 -59.00 10.35 21.71
CA ALA A 96 -58.17 11.37 21.08
C ALA A 96 -57.08 11.91 22.02
N VAL A 97 -57.41 12.19 23.27
CA VAL A 97 -56.46 12.65 24.29
C VAL A 97 -55.45 11.54 24.62
N GLY A 98 -55.88 10.28 24.72
CA GLY A 98 -54.98 9.13 24.88
C GLY A 98 -54.00 8.98 23.73
N ALA A 99 -54.48 9.05 22.48
CA ALA A 99 -53.63 9.00 21.30
C ALA A 99 -52.64 10.18 21.22
N LEU A 100 -53.04 11.37 21.71
CA LEU A 100 -52.14 12.51 21.83
C LEU A 100 -51.06 12.29 22.91
N GLN A 101 -51.38 11.69 24.07
CA GLN A 101 -50.39 11.35 25.10
C GLN A 101 -49.33 10.39 24.56
N ASP A 102 -49.77 9.33 23.87
CA ASP A 102 -48.87 8.36 23.26
C ASP A 102 -47.99 9.00 22.18
N SER A 103 -48.57 9.86 21.33
CA SER A 103 -47.84 10.59 20.29
C SER A 103 -46.78 11.54 20.88
N VAL A 104 -47.09 12.24 21.98
CA VAL A 104 -46.15 13.12 22.69
C VAL A 104 -44.98 12.32 23.27
N LYS A 105 -45.26 11.13 23.86
CA LYS A 105 -44.22 10.25 24.38
C LYS A 105 -43.26 9.82 23.26
N LEU A 106 -43.80 9.37 22.12
CA LEU A 106 -43.00 9.01 20.95
C LEU A 106 -42.17 10.18 20.40
N LEU A 107 -42.75 11.39 20.34
CA LEU A 107 -42.03 12.59 19.91
C LEU A 107 -40.86 12.93 20.83
N LYS A 108 -41.05 12.79 22.16
CA LYS A 108 -40.00 13.03 23.15
C LYS A 108 -38.86 12.03 23.03
N GLU A 109 -39.19 10.74 22.88
CA GLU A 109 -38.22 9.67 22.65
C GLU A 109 -37.43 9.93 21.35
N ALA A 110 -38.13 10.18 20.23
CA ALA A 110 -37.50 10.48 18.95
C ALA A 110 -36.59 11.73 18.99
N GLY A 111 -37.01 12.80 19.69
CA GLY A 111 -36.19 14.01 19.85
C GLY A 111 -34.93 13.76 20.69
N ASN A 112 -35.02 12.93 21.73
CA ASN A 112 -33.87 12.55 22.54
C ASN A 112 -32.89 11.68 21.75
N ASP A 113 -33.39 10.67 21.04
CA ASP A 113 -32.57 9.79 20.20
C ASP A 113 -31.85 10.57 19.09
N LEU A 114 -32.54 11.53 18.47
CA LEU A 114 -31.95 12.42 17.48
C LEU A 114 -30.83 13.29 18.06
N SER A 115 -31.01 13.80 19.29
CA SER A 115 -30.00 14.60 19.97
C SER A 115 -28.75 13.77 20.32
N VAL A 116 -28.93 12.53 20.81
CA VAL A 116 -27.82 11.62 21.11
C VAL A 116 -27.07 11.27 19.83
N SER A 117 -27.78 10.84 18.79
CA SER A 117 -27.19 10.48 17.50
C SER A 117 -26.42 11.64 16.87
N THR A 118 -26.96 12.86 16.95
CA THR A 118 -26.29 14.06 16.42
C THR A 118 -25.00 14.39 17.18
N SER A 119 -25.00 14.21 18.51
CA SER A 119 -23.82 14.40 19.35
C SER A 119 -22.72 13.38 19.02
N GLU A 120 -23.07 12.10 18.90
CA GLU A 120 -22.13 11.02 18.52
C GLU A 120 -21.54 11.25 17.12
N GLN A 121 -22.37 11.73 16.19
CA GLN A 121 -21.92 12.04 14.83
C GLN A 121 -20.98 13.25 14.80
N GLY A 122 -21.20 14.26 15.66
CA GLY A 122 -20.28 15.39 15.83
C GLY A 122 -18.90 14.97 16.36
N GLU A 123 -18.85 14.05 17.32
CA GLU A 123 -17.59 13.48 17.81
C GLU A 123 -16.86 12.70 16.71
N THR A 124 -17.61 11.93 15.92
CA THR A 124 -17.07 11.16 14.79
C THR A 124 -16.45 12.07 13.72
N ILE A 125 -17.12 13.17 13.36
CA ILE A 125 -16.57 14.17 12.44
C ILE A 125 -15.28 14.77 12.99
N THR A 126 -15.22 15.08 14.29
CA THR A 126 -14.00 15.62 14.90
C THR A 126 -12.83 14.64 14.77
N LYS A 127 -13.06 13.36 15.07
CA LYS A 127 -12.04 12.30 14.91
C LYS A 127 -11.60 12.14 13.45
N GLN A 128 -12.54 12.18 12.51
CA GLN A 128 -12.24 12.09 11.08
C GLN A 128 -11.41 13.29 10.60
N ALA A 129 -11.56 14.47 11.22
CA ALA A 129 -10.83 15.67 10.83
C ALA A 129 -9.37 15.55 11.25
N THR A 130 -9.11 15.04 12.46
CA THR A 130 -7.76 14.71 12.92
C THR A 130 -7.11 13.66 12.01
N ALA A 131 -7.81 12.58 11.67
CA ALA A 131 -7.29 11.54 10.79
C ALA A 131 -6.95 12.07 9.38
N LEU A 132 -7.74 13.02 8.85
CA LEU A 132 -7.44 13.69 7.59
C LEU A 132 -6.19 14.58 7.67
N GLN A 133 -6.00 15.30 8.78
CA GLN A 133 -4.79 16.10 8.99
C GLN A 133 -3.54 15.22 9.03
N GLU A 134 -3.59 14.10 9.76
CA GLU A 134 -2.50 13.12 9.78
C GLU A 134 -2.23 12.55 8.39
N THR A 135 -3.28 12.18 7.65
CA THR A 135 -3.18 11.70 6.27
C THR A 135 -2.50 12.74 5.36
N GLN A 136 -2.83 14.02 5.52
CA GLN A 136 -2.22 15.10 4.76
C GLN A 136 -0.72 15.25 5.06
N VAL A 137 -0.34 15.18 6.34
CA VAL A 137 1.07 15.22 6.76
C VAL A 137 1.83 14.04 6.17
N THR A 138 1.31 12.81 6.31
CA THR A 138 1.93 11.61 5.73
C THR A 138 2.04 11.71 4.21
N ALA A 139 1.02 12.19 3.51
CA ALA A 139 1.08 12.39 2.06
C ALA A 139 2.18 13.39 1.66
N GLN A 140 2.41 14.43 2.46
CA GLN A 140 3.47 15.41 2.24
C GLN A 140 4.87 14.84 2.50
N GLU A 141 5.04 14.01 3.52
CA GLU A 141 6.29 13.28 3.76
C GLU A 141 6.61 12.28 2.64
N ILE A 142 5.60 11.55 2.16
CA ILE A 142 5.74 10.65 1.00
C ILE A 142 6.14 11.46 -0.24
N LYS A 143 5.58 12.66 -0.45
CA LYS A 143 5.97 13.52 -1.58
C LYS A 143 7.44 13.91 -1.51
N GLN A 144 7.90 14.32 -0.34
CA GLN A 144 9.29 14.73 -0.14
C GLN A 144 10.27 13.57 -0.37
N THR A 145 9.96 12.39 0.17
CA THR A 145 10.79 11.20 -0.02
C THR A 145 10.79 10.73 -1.48
N SER A 146 9.65 10.85 -2.18
CA SER A 146 9.54 10.54 -3.62
C SER A 146 10.41 11.49 -4.47
N LEU A 147 10.43 12.79 -4.17
CA LEU A 147 11.32 13.75 -4.83
C LEU A 147 12.81 13.43 -4.61
N LEU A 148 13.19 13.08 -3.39
CA LEU A 148 14.56 12.65 -3.09
C LEU A 148 14.93 11.38 -3.85
N ALA A 149 14.01 10.42 -3.95
CA ALA A 149 14.21 9.21 -4.72
C ALA A 149 14.40 9.50 -6.23
N ALA A 150 13.62 10.44 -6.79
CA ALA A 150 13.80 10.89 -8.18
C ALA A 150 15.21 11.46 -8.42
N GLN A 151 15.65 12.39 -7.56
CA GLN A 151 16.97 13.00 -7.67
C GLN A 151 18.11 11.97 -7.56
N LYS A 152 17.96 11.00 -6.64
CA LYS A 152 18.93 9.91 -6.50
C LYS A 152 18.96 9.00 -7.73
N ALA A 153 17.79 8.68 -8.29
CA ALA A 153 17.70 7.88 -9.51
C ALA A 153 18.41 8.58 -10.68
N GLU A 154 18.19 9.89 -10.86
CA GLU A 154 18.87 10.69 -11.89
C GLU A 154 20.39 10.73 -11.69
N ALA A 155 20.85 10.92 -10.46
CA ALA A 155 22.27 10.89 -10.13
C ALA A 155 22.92 9.53 -10.45
N ILE A 156 22.22 8.43 -10.16
CA ILE A 156 22.72 7.07 -10.47
C ILE A 156 22.75 6.84 -11.99
N LEU A 157 21.77 7.32 -12.75
CA LEU A 157 21.80 7.23 -14.21
C LEU A 157 23.03 7.92 -14.80
N LYS A 158 23.36 9.12 -14.31
CA LYS A 158 24.57 9.84 -14.72
C LYS A 158 25.86 9.08 -14.35
N LEU A 159 25.92 8.47 -13.17
CA LEU A 159 27.05 7.63 -12.77
C LEU A 159 27.19 6.39 -13.66
N THR A 160 26.05 5.83 -14.10
CA THR A 160 26.01 4.67 -14.99
C THR A 160 26.56 5.03 -16.37
N GLU A 161 26.19 6.19 -16.92
CA GLU A 161 26.75 6.69 -18.18
C GLU A 161 28.27 6.87 -18.10
N GLN A 162 28.77 7.44 -16.99
CA GLN A 162 30.21 7.55 -16.76
C GLN A 162 30.89 6.18 -16.63
N ALA A 163 30.25 5.21 -15.97
CA ALA A 163 30.77 3.86 -15.84
C ALA A 163 30.83 3.13 -17.19
N ASP A 164 29.86 3.35 -18.08
CA ASP A 164 29.86 2.82 -19.45
C ASP A 164 31.02 3.42 -20.27
N GLU A 165 31.25 4.73 -20.20
CA GLU A 165 32.40 5.39 -20.86
C GLU A 165 33.75 4.83 -20.37
N VAL A 166 33.91 4.69 -19.05
CA VAL A 166 35.12 4.12 -18.45
C VAL A 166 35.29 2.65 -18.85
N SER A 167 34.21 1.88 -18.92
CA SER A 167 34.24 0.48 -19.35
C SER A 167 34.66 0.36 -20.82
N ALA A 168 34.11 1.19 -21.70
CA ALA A 168 34.49 1.21 -23.12
C ALA A 168 35.98 1.57 -23.32
N SER A 169 36.46 2.59 -22.60
CA SER A 169 37.88 2.96 -22.58
C SER A 169 38.76 1.82 -22.05
N GLY A 170 38.32 1.14 -20.99
CA GLY A 170 38.99 -0.03 -20.44
C GLY A 170 39.08 -1.20 -21.40
N GLU A 171 38.01 -1.49 -22.15
CA GLU A 171 38.01 -2.54 -23.19
C GLU A 171 39.02 -2.22 -24.29
N GLN A 172 39.06 -0.97 -24.76
CA GLN A 172 40.03 -0.53 -25.77
C GLN A 172 41.48 -0.67 -25.26
N ALA A 173 41.74 -0.30 -24.00
CA ALA A 173 43.06 -0.44 -23.39
C ALA A 173 43.49 -1.92 -23.27
N LEU A 174 42.57 -2.81 -22.91
CA LEU A 174 42.82 -4.25 -22.85
C LEU A 174 43.10 -4.83 -24.24
N GLU A 175 42.34 -4.43 -25.26
CA GLU A 175 42.56 -4.86 -26.65
C GLU A 175 43.94 -4.43 -27.14
N SER A 176 44.33 -3.17 -26.89
CA SER A 176 45.67 -2.68 -27.21
C SER A 176 46.77 -3.45 -26.47
N THR A 177 46.52 -3.82 -25.21
CA THR A 177 47.48 -4.61 -24.40
C THR A 177 47.61 -6.04 -24.94
N LEU A 178 46.49 -6.65 -25.35
CA LEU A 178 46.46 -7.97 -25.97
C LEU A 178 47.26 -7.98 -27.29
N GLY A 179 47.09 -6.95 -28.12
CA GLY A 179 47.88 -6.74 -29.33
C GLY A 179 49.38 -6.65 -29.01
N GLY A 180 49.76 -5.77 -28.08
CA GLY A 180 51.15 -5.60 -27.67
C GLY A 180 51.80 -6.87 -27.13
N LEU A 181 51.09 -7.66 -26.31
CA LEU A 181 51.61 -8.94 -25.81
C LEU A 181 51.74 -9.99 -26.93
N THR A 182 50.86 -9.96 -27.92
CA THR A 182 50.95 -10.84 -29.10
C THR A 182 52.17 -10.51 -29.95
N ASP A 183 52.47 -9.21 -30.12
CA ASP A 183 53.67 -8.76 -30.83
C ASP A 183 54.95 -9.16 -30.07
N ILE A 184 54.96 -8.97 -28.74
CA ILE A 184 56.10 -9.39 -27.91
C ILE A 184 56.30 -10.91 -27.99
N ARG A 185 55.22 -11.70 -27.99
CA ARG A 185 55.31 -13.16 -28.20
C ARG A 185 56.00 -13.49 -29.52
N SER A 186 55.58 -12.85 -30.61
CA SER A 186 56.19 -13.05 -31.93
C SER A 186 57.68 -12.69 -31.94
N GLN A 187 58.08 -11.61 -31.26
CA GLN A 187 59.49 -11.21 -31.15
C GLN A 187 60.31 -12.23 -30.34
N VAL A 188 59.75 -12.75 -29.24
CA VAL A 188 60.40 -13.79 -28.43
C VAL A 188 60.58 -15.09 -29.22
N ASP A 189 59.58 -15.48 -30.02
CA ASP A 189 59.67 -16.64 -30.91
C ASP A 189 60.74 -16.45 -31.99
N GLU A 190 60.85 -15.25 -32.57
CA GLU A 190 61.92 -14.93 -33.53
C GLU A 190 63.32 -14.99 -32.87
N ILE A 191 63.47 -14.42 -31.66
CA ILE A 191 64.71 -14.50 -30.89
C ILE A 191 65.10 -15.95 -30.62
N ALA A 192 64.14 -16.80 -30.22
CA ALA A 192 64.38 -18.23 -30.00
C ALA A 192 64.94 -18.91 -31.26
N GLN A 193 64.36 -18.62 -32.44
CA GLN A 193 64.85 -19.15 -33.71
C GLN A 193 66.27 -18.67 -34.04
N LYS A 194 66.58 -17.39 -33.82
CA LYS A 194 67.93 -16.85 -34.06
C LYS A 194 68.97 -17.45 -33.12
N ILE A 195 68.63 -17.68 -31.85
CA ILE A 195 69.50 -18.35 -30.89
C ILE A 195 69.76 -19.80 -31.30
N ALA A 196 68.73 -20.52 -31.77
CA ALA A 196 68.88 -21.88 -32.27
C ALA A 196 69.84 -21.94 -33.48
N GLN A 197 69.69 -21.04 -34.44
CA GLN A 197 70.60 -20.91 -35.59
C GLN A 197 72.04 -20.57 -35.15
N LEU A 198 72.21 -19.71 -34.16
CA LEU A 198 73.53 -19.36 -33.62
C LEU A 198 74.18 -20.58 -32.92
N SER A 199 73.39 -21.38 -32.19
CA SER A 199 73.84 -22.62 -31.58
C SER A 199 74.37 -23.61 -32.62
N GLU A 200 73.63 -23.80 -33.71
CA GLU A 200 74.04 -24.68 -34.81
C GLU A 200 75.34 -24.21 -35.47
N ARG A 201 75.43 -22.91 -35.81
CA ARG A 201 76.66 -22.33 -36.38
C ARG A 201 77.86 -22.45 -35.44
N THR A 202 77.66 -22.23 -34.13
CA THR A 202 78.72 -22.37 -33.12
C THR A 202 79.23 -23.81 -33.06
N ALA A 203 78.33 -24.80 -33.12
CA ALA A 203 78.69 -26.21 -33.17
C ALA A 203 79.46 -26.57 -34.46
N GLN A 204 79.02 -26.05 -35.61
CA GLN A 204 79.72 -26.23 -36.89
C GLN A 204 81.13 -25.65 -36.86
N ILE A 205 81.31 -24.43 -36.33
CA ILE A 205 82.64 -23.81 -36.17
C ILE A 205 83.49 -24.66 -35.22
N GLY A 206 82.94 -25.15 -34.12
CA GLY A 206 83.64 -26.06 -33.21
C GLY A 206 84.16 -27.32 -33.89
N GLY A 207 83.37 -27.93 -34.79
CA GLY A 207 83.79 -29.04 -35.63
C GLY A 207 84.97 -28.67 -36.55
N ILE A 208 84.88 -27.53 -37.25
CA ILE A 208 85.94 -27.03 -38.12
C ILE A 208 87.23 -26.75 -37.31
N THR A 209 87.12 -26.08 -36.16
CA THR A 209 88.27 -25.78 -35.30
C THR A 209 88.96 -27.05 -34.82
N GLN A 210 88.21 -28.11 -34.52
CA GLN A 210 88.80 -29.41 -34.19
C GLN A 210 89.55 -30.00 -35.39
N THR A 211 88.98 -29.98 -36.59
CA THR A 211 89.68 -30.47 -37.80
C THR A 211 90.96 -29.68 -38.09
N VAL A 212 90.95 -28.36 -37.90
CA VAL A 212 92.15 -27.51 -38.07
C VAL A 212 93.22 -27.86 -37.03
N LYS A 213 92.82 -28.12 -35.79
CA LYS A 213 93.74 -28.59 -34.75
C LYS A 213 94.37 -29.93 -35.12
N ASP A 214 93.56 -30.89 -35.56
CA ASP A 214 94.03 -32.22 -35.97
C ASP A 214 95.03 -32.11 -37.14
N LEU A 215 94.78 -31.21 -38.10
CA LEU A 215 95.69 -30.94 -39.22
C LEU A 215 96.99 -30.26 -38.76
N ALA A 216 96.91 -29.35 -37.79
CA ALA A 216 98.08 -28.70 -37.19
C ALA A 216 98.92 -29.71 -36.38
N ASP A 217 98.29 -30.61 -35.62
CA ASP A 217 98.96 -31.72 -34.93
C ASP A 217 99.68 -32.66 -35.91
N GLN A 218 99.02 -33.02 -37.02
CA GLN A 218 99.64 -33.81 -38.09
C GLN A 218 100.83 -33.05 -38.74
N SER A 219 100.67 -31.76 -39.00
CA SER A 219 101.73 -30.92 -39.58
C SER A 219 102.93 -30.78 -38.64
N ASN A 220 102.68 -30.65 -37.33
CA ASN A 220 103.70 -30.62 -36.28
C ASN A 220 104.50 -31.94 -36.22
N MET A 221 103.80 -33.07 -36.36
CA MET A 221 104.42 -34.40 -36.42
C MET A 221 105.21 -34.64 -37.71
N LEU A 222 104.67 -34.22 -38.86
CA LEU A 222 105.37 -34.28 -40.15
C LEU A 222 106.65 -33.42 -40.14
N ALA A 223 106.56 -32.21 -39.59
CA ALA A 223 107.69 -31.30 -39.45
C ALA A 223 108.77 -31.86 -38.51
N LEU A 224 108.37 -32.56 -37.44
CA LEU A 224 109.31 -33.26 -36.56
C LEU A 224 110.06 -34.36 -37.30
N ASN A 225 109.34 -35.21 -38.03
CA ASN A 225 109.93 -36.29 -38.82
C ASN A 225 110.89 -35.74 -39.90
N ALA A 226 110.51 -34.64 -40.57
CA ALA A 226 111.36 -33.95 -41.53
C ALA A 226 112.61 -33.34 -40.88
N ALA A 227 112.49 -32.77 -39.68
CA ALA A 227 113.63 -32.23 -38.94
C ALA A 227 114.63 -33.34 -38.52
N ILE A 228 114.12 -34.50 -38.09
CA ILE A 228 114.94 -35.68 -37.75
C ILE A 228 115.70 -36.17 -38.99
N GLU A 229 115.01 -36.30 -40.14
CA GLU A 229 115.60 -36.77 -41.39
C GLU A 229 116.63 -35.77 -41.96
N ALA A 230 116.41 -34.47 -41.77
CA ALA A 230 117.34 -33.42 -42.13
C ALA A 230 118.63 -33.46 -41.28
N VAL A 231 118.53 -33.77 -39.98
CA VAL A 231 119.71 -34.01 -39.11
C VAL A 231 120.46 -35.28 -39.55
N ARG A 232 119.72 -36.33 -39.94
CA ARG A 232 120.29 -37.59 -40.44
C ARG A 232 121.10 -37.42 -41.74
N SER A 233 120.72 -36.46 -42.58
CA SER A 233 121.37 -36.16 -43.86
C SER A 233 122.63 -35.28 -43.77
N GLY A 234 123.06 -34.90 -42.56
CA GLY A 234 124.32 -34.18 -42.33
C GLY A 234 124.39 -32.79 -42.98
N GLU A 235 125.49 -32.47 -43.65
CA GLU A 235 125.73 -31.15 -44.27
C GLU A 235 124.69 -30.78 -45.35
N HIS A 236 124.15 -31.76 -46.08
CA HIS A 236 123.15 -31.53 -47.14
C HIS A 236 121.75 -31.23 -46.61
N GLY A 237 121.45 -31.58 -45.35
CA GLY A 237 120.13 -31.40 -44.73
C GLY A 237 119.93 -30.06 -44.00
N LYS A 238 120.97 -29.23 -43.85
CA LYS A 238 120.92 -27.99 -43.04
C LYS A 238 119.81 -27.02 -43.46
N GLY A 239 119.60 -26.81 -44.77
CA GLY A 239 118.51 -25.96 -45.28
C GLY A 239 117.12 -26.52 -44.99
N PHE A 240 116.92 -27.82 -45.17
CA PHE A 240 115.67 -28.53 -44.85
C PHE A 240 115.37 -28.52 -43.35
N ALA A 241 116.40 -28.61 -42.49
CA ALA A 241 116.24 -28.57 -41.03
C ALA A 241 115.73 -27.20 -40.52
N VAL A 242 116.04 -26.10 -41.23
CA VAL A 242 115.52 -24.76 -40.90
C VAL A 242 114.05 -24.67 -41.29
N VAL A 243 113.70 -25.09 -42.51
CA VAL A 243 112.30 -25.09 -42.98
C VAL A 243 111.42 -25.99 -42.11
N ALA A 244 111.89 -27.19 -41.74
CA ALA A 244 111.15 -28.10 -40.87
C ALA A 244 110.91 -27.51 -39.47
N ARG A 245 111.87 -26.74 -38.91
CA ARG A 245 111.67 -26.02 -37.64
C ARG A 245 110.63 -24.91 -37.76
N GLU A 246 110.63 -24.17 -38.86
CA GLU A 246 109.65 -23.11 -39.12
C GLU A 246 108.23 -23.68 -39.25
N ILE A 247 108.06 -24.76 -40.03
CA ILE A 247 106.76 -25.45 -40.15
C ILE A 247 106.30 -25.97 -38.78
N ARG A 248 107.21 -26.55 -37.98
CA ARG A 248 106.89 -27.00 -36.62
C ARG A 248 106.40 -25.85 -35.73
N SER A 249 107.07 -24.70 -35.79
CA SER A 249 106.67 -23.50 -35.04
C SER A 249 105.30 -22.98 -35.48
N LEU A 250 105.02 -22.94 -36.78
CA LEU A 250 103.73 -22.51 -37.33
C LEU A 250 102.59 -23.49 -36.95
N ALA A 251 102.89 -24.79 -36.93
CA ALA A 251 101.96 -25.81 -36.48
C ALA A 251 101.63 -25.67 -34.98
N ASP A 252 102.65 -25.45 -34.14
CA ASP A 252 102.45 -25.21 -32.69
C ASP A 252 101.64 -23.93 -32.43
N GLN A 253 101.92 -22.85 -33.15
CA GLN A 253 101.11 -21.63 -33.12
C GLN A 253 99.65 -21.89 -33.55
N SER A 254 99.43 -22.75 -34.56
CA SER A 254 98.08 -23.12 -35.02
C SER A 254 97.33 -23.96 -33.98
N ILE A 255 98.01 -24.87 -33.27
CA ILE A 255 97.44 -25.63 -32.15
C ILE A 255 97.04 -24.69 -31.01
N GLN A 256 97.89 -23.73 -30.65
CA GLN A 256 97.57 -22.75 -29.61
C GLN A 256 96.41 -21.83 -30.02
N ALA A 257 96.38 -21.38 -31.27
CA ALA A 257 95.29 -20.55 -31.79
C ALA A 257 93.95 -21.32 -31.81
N THR A 258 93.94 -22.57 -32.26
CA THR A 258 92.72 -23.40 -32.27
C THR A 258 92.22 -23.73 -30.86
N ASN A 259 93.10 -23.92 -29.87
CA ASN A 259 92.70 -24.05 -28.48
C ASN A 259 92.03 -22.78 -27.94
N ARG A 260 92.58 -21.58 -28.23
CA ARG A 260 91.92 -20.31 -27.86
C ARG A 260 90.56 -20.14 -28.52
N VAL A 261 90.42 -20.52 -29.80
CA VAL A 261 89.13 -20.49 -30.49
C VAL A 261 88.14 -21.45 -29.82
N ARG A 262 88.58 -22.64 -29.40
CA ARG A 262 87.73 -23.57 -28.65
C ARG A 262 87.22 -22.96 -27.33
N GLU A 263 88.09 -22.33 -26.53
CA GLU A 263 87.67 -21.65 -25.29
C GLU A 263 86.58 -20.61 -25.57
N ILE A 264 86.76 -19.78 -26.60
CA ILE A 264 85.76 -18.78 -27.00
C ILE A 264 84.44 -19.44 -27.41
N LEU A 265 84.48 -20.57 -28.15
CA LEU A 265 83.27 -21.28 -28.56
C LEU A 265 82.54 -21.94 -27.37
N GLU A 266 83.26 -22.41 -26.37
CA GLU A 266 82.69 -22.93 -25.12
C GLU A 266 81.97 -21.81 -24.34
N ASP A 267 82.59 -20.63 -24.24
CA ASP A 267 81.98 -19.44 -23.64
C ASP A 267 80.72 -19.00 -24.40
N ILE A 268 80.78 -18.94 -25.74
CA ILE A 268 79.62 -18.63 -26.59
C ILE A 268 78.52 -19.68 -26.38
N GLY A 269 78.87 -20.97 -26.34
CA GLY A 269 77.91 -22.04 -26.07
C GLY A 269 77.25 -21.92 -24.70
N GLY A 270 78.01 -21.49 -23.68
CA GLY A 270 77.49 -21.13 -22.36
C GLY A 270 76.47 -19.98 -22.43
N ALA A 271 76.84 -18.88 -23.08
CA ALA A 271 75.97 -17.72 -23.26
C ALA A 271 74.69 -18.05 -24.03
N ILE A 272 74.77 -18.91 -25.05
CA ILE A 272 73.61 -19.40 -25.82
C ILE A 272 72.65 -20.18 -24.92
N ARG A 273 73.14 -21.10 -24.08
CA ARG A 273 72.28 -21.87 -23.15
C ARG A 273 71.55 -20.95 -22.17
N VAL A 274 72.24 -19.93 -21.66
CA VAL A 274 71.62 -18.92 -20.79
C VAL A 274 70.54 -18.13 -21.55
N ALA A 275 70.83 -17.71 -22.79
CA ALA A 275 69.87 -17.00 -23.61
C ALA A 275 68.61 -17.83 -23.90
N VAL A 276 68.75 -19.11 -24.26
CA VAL A 276 67.62 -20.04 -24.43
C VAL A 276 66.74 -20.08 -23.17
N SER A 277 67.35 -20.28 -22.00
CA SER A 277 66.61 -20.34 -20.74
C SER A 277 65.87 -19.03 -20.43
N ILE A 278 66.47 -17.87 -20.72
CA ILE A 278 65.80 -16.57 -20.56
C ILE A 278 64.61 -16.44 -21.51
N THR A 279 64.78 -16.83 -22.78
CA THR A 279 63.72 -16.76 -23.80
C THR A 279 62.55 -17.70 -23.49
N GLU A 280 62.81 -18.93 -23.05
CA GLU A 280 61.78 -19.88 -22.63
C GLU A 280 60.95 -19.35 -21.44
N ARG A 281 61.62 -18.83 -20.41
CA ARG A 281 60.93 -18.20 -19.27
C ARG A 281 60.16 -16.95 -19.71
N GLY A 282 60.70 -16.18 -20.66
CA GLY A 282 60.04 -15.01 -21.25
C GLY A 282 58.73 -15.41 -21.94
N SER A 283 58.77 -16.45 -22.75
CA SER A 283 57.58 -16.99 -23.45
C SER A 283 56.50 -17.44 -22.45
N GLN A 284 56.85 -18.21 -21.41
CA GLN A 284 55.91 -18.59 -20.36
C GLN A 284 55.29 -17.39 -19.64
N LYS A 285 56.08 -16.35 -19.34
CA LYS A 285 55.55 -15.14 -18.69
C LYS A 285 54.56 -14.39 -19.58
N ILE A 286 54.81 -14.33 -20.89
CA ILE A 286 53.91 -13.69 -21.84
C ILE A 286 52.60 -14.48 -21.96
N GLU A 287 52.67 -15.81 -21.99
CA GLU A 287 51.48 -16.67 -22.04
C GLU A 287 50.60 -16.51 -20.79
N GLY A 288 51.22 -16.45 -19.61
CA GLY A 288 50.52 -16.10 -18.36
C GLY A 288 49.91 -14.70 -18.41
N GLY A 289 50.63 -13.72 -18.95
CA GLY A 289 50.15 -12.34 -19.13
C GLY A 289 48.94 -12.25 -20.07
N LEU A 290 48.96 -12.96 -21.20
CA LEU A 290 47.83 -13.07 -22.13
C LEU A 290 46.60 -13.68 -21.45
N GLY A 291 46.79 -14.73 -20.65
CA GLY A 291 45.71 -15.32 -19.85
C GLY A 291 45.09 -14.32 -18.88
N GLN A 292 45.93 -13.55 -18.19
CA GLN A 292 45.47 -12.55 -17.22
C GLN A 292 44.71 -11.38 -17.89
N VAL A 293 45.19 -10.88 -19.02
CA VAL A 293 44.51 -9.84 -19.81
C VAL A 293 43.14 -10.33 -20.31
N LYS A 294 43.06 -11.57 -20.80
CA LYS A 294 41.76 -12.17 -21.20
C LYS A 294 40.78 -12.25 -20.03
N GLN A 295 41.23 -12.72 -18.86
CA GLN A 295 40.39 -12.77 -17.67
C GLN A 295 39.93 -11.37 -17.25
N SER A 296 40.81 -10.37 -17.28
CA SER A 296 40.44 -8.98 -17.02
C SER A 296 39.38 -8.47 -18.00
N GLY A 297 39.47 -8.82 -19.28
CA GLY A 297 38.46 -8.47 -20.28
C GLY A 297 37.10 -9.11 -20.01
N GLU A 298 37.07 -10.37 -19.59
CA GLU A 298 35.82 -11.03 -19.20
C GLU A 298 35.18 -10.39 -17.96
N ASN A 299 35.98 -10.08 -16.94
CA ASN A 299 35.51 -9.38 -15.75
C ASN A 299 34.96 -7.99 -16.09
N LEU A 300 35.60 -7.26 -17.01
CA LEU A 300 35.15 -5.93 -17.44
C LEU A 300 33.81 -6.00 -18.20
N ARG A 301 33.62 -7.01 -19.07
CA ARG A 301 32.34 -7.27 -19.73
C ARG A 301 31.23 -7.61 -18.73
N GLN A 302 31.53 -8.42 -17.71
CA GLN A 302 30.58 -8.70 -16.64
C GLN A 302 30.19 -7.43 -15.88
N LEU A 303 31.16 -6.55 -15.58
CA LEU A 303 30.88 -5.25 -14.96
C LEU A 303 29.99 -4.37 -15.84
N SER A 304 30.25 -4.29 -17.15
CA SER A 304 29.41 -3.54 -18.08
C SER A 304 27.96 -4.06 -18.10
N ASN A 305 27.76 -5.38 -18.07
CA ASN A 305 26.42 -5.96 -17.96
C ASN A 305 25.72 -5.57 -16.65
N ILE A 306 26.43 -5.62 -15.51
CA ILE A 306 25.88 -5.20 -14.20
C ILE A 306 25.48 -3.71 -14.22
N VAL A 307 26.31 -2.85 -14.83
CA VAL A 307 26.03 -1.42 -14.99
C VAL A 307 24.76 -1.22 -15.83
N LYS A 308 24.61 -1.95 -16.94
CA LYS A 308 23.41 -1.91 -17.78
C LYS A 308 22.14 -2.36 -17.06
N ASP A 309 22.22 -3.43 -16.27
CA ASP A 309 21.11 -3.91 -15.47
C ASP A 309 20.72 -2.90 -14.38
N ASN A 310 21.71 -2.28 -13.72
CA ASN A 310 21.47 -1.19 -12.78
C ASN A 310 20.79 0.01 -13.45
N SER A 311 21.22 0.40 -14.66
CA SER A 311 20.57 1.45 -15.46
C SER A 311 19.07 1.16 -15.66
N SER A 312 18.76 -0.09 -16.00
CA SER A 312 17.39 -0.55 -16.21
C SER A 312 16.56 -0.50 -14.92
N ALA A 313 17.10 -1.01 -13.82
CA ALA A 313 16.46 -0.97 -12.51
C ALA A 313 16.18 0.47 -12.05
N VAL A 314 17.11 1.39 -12.27
CA VAL A 314 16.95 2.80 -11.91
C VAL A 314 15.87 3.48 -12.75
N ARG A 315 15.75 3.14 -14.04
CA ARG A 315 14.62 3.61 -14.87
C ARG A 315 13.28 3.12 -14.34
N GLN A 316 13.20 1.88 -13.85
CA GLN A 316 11.98 1.36 -13.21
C GLN A 316 11.67 2.11 -11.90
N ILE A 317 12.69 2.44 -11.09
CA ILE A 317 12.53 3.27 -9.89
C ILE A 317 11.98 4.65 -10.27
N ALA A 318 12.52 5.29 -11.30
CA ALA A 318 12.05 6.60 -11.77
C ALA A 318 10.58 6.54 -12.22
N ALA A 319 10.18 5.48 -12.94
CA ALA A 319 8.79 5.26 -13.32
C ALA A 319 7.87 5.06 -12.11
N ALA A 320 8.29 4.24 -11.13
CA ALA A 320 7.55 4.02 -9.90
C ALA A 320 7.39 5.32 -9.08
N VAL A 321 8.43 6.14 -9.01
CA VAL A 321 8.41 7.46 -8.36
C VAL A 321 7.45 8.42 -9.08
N SER A 322 7.43 8.41 -10.42
CA SER A 322 6.46 9.20 -11.19
C SER A 322 5.01 8.79 -10.89
N GLN A 323 4.74 7.48 -10.86
CA GLN A 323 3.43 6.95 -10.48
C GLN A 323 3.05 7.28 -9.03
N GLN A 324 4.01 7.21 -8.11
CA GLN A 324 3.82 7.58 -6.71
C GLN A 324 3.43 9.06 -6.58
N ASN A 325 4.10 9.96 -7.30
CA ASN A 325 3.74 11.38 -7.32
C ASN A 325 2.31 11.62 -7.83
N ALA A 326 1.90 10.90 -8.88
CA ALA A 326 0.52 10.98 -9.37
C ALA A 326 -0.49 10.50 -8.30
N GLY A 327 -0.22 9.39 -7.63
CA GLY A 327 -1.05 8.86 -6.54
C GLY A 327 -1.14 9.83 -5.35
N ILE A 328 -0.05 10.50 -4.99
CA ILE A 328 -0.05 11.52 -3.94
C ILE A 328 -0.93 12.72 -4.31
N THR A 329 -0.87 13.18 -5.56
CA THR A 329 -1.78 14.25 -6.03
C THR A 329 -3.24 13.82 -5.92
N GLN A 330 -3.57 12.56 -6.21
CA GLN A 330 -4.93 12.03 -6.01
C GLN A 330 -5.32 12.01 -4.52
N ILE A 331 -4.41 11.63 -3.63
CA ILE A 331 -4.63 11.68 -2.17
C ILE A 331 -4.95 13.11 -1.73
N PHE A 332 -4.18 14.12 -2.18
CA PHE A 332 -4.47 15.52 -1.83
C PHE A 332 -5.86 15.98 -2.31
N SER A 333 -6.28 15.56 -3.51
CA SER A 333 -7.64 15.83 -4.00
C SER A 333 -8.69 15.17 -3.11
N ALA A 334 -8.52 13.88 -2.79
CA ALA A 334 -9.46 13.13 -1.96
C ALA A 334 -9.58 13.70 -0.55
N VAL A 335 -8.46 14.11 0.06
CA VAL A 335 -8.45 14.79 1.37
C VAL A 335 -9.24 16.10 1.29
N THR A 336 -9.02 16.90 0.25
CA THR A 336 -9.73 18.18 0.05
C THR A 336 -11.24 17.97 -0.10
N ASP A 337 -11.64 17.00 -0.94
CA ASP A 337 -13.04 16.65 -1.15
C ASP A 337 -13.69 16.14 0.13
N GLN A 338 -12.98 15.32 0.91
CA GLN A 338 -13.48 14.81 2.18
C GLN A 338 -13.62 15.90 3.23
N THR A 339 -12.69 16.85 3.30
CA THR A 339 -12.83 18.03 4.16
C THR A 339 -14.08 18.84 3.80
N LYS A 340 -14.37 19.02 2.51
CA LYS A 340 -15.59 19.70 2.07
C LYS A 340 -16.86 18.94 2.47
N MET A 341 -16.90 17.61 2.27
CA MET A 341 -18.03 16.78 2.69
C MET A 341 -18.24 16.82 4.21
N MET A 342 -17.17 16.90 4.99
CA MET A 342 -17.25 17.02 6.44
C MET A 342 -17.83 18.36 6.89
N ASP A 343 -17.45 19.47 6.24
CA ASP A 343 -18.05 20.79 6.50
C ASP A 343 -19.56 20.79 6.17
N GLU A 344 -19.95 20.21 5.04
CA GLU A 344 -21.36 20.04 4.68
C GLU A 344 -22.12 19.16 5.70
N THR A 345 -21.48 18.09 6.18
CA THR A 345 -22.08 17.21 7.20
C THR A 345 -22.23 17.93 8.54
N MET A 346 -21.25 18.74 8.95
CA MET A 346 -21.33 19.53 10.18
C MET A 346 -22.49 20.52 10.13
N ARG A 347 -22.68 21.24 9.01
CA ARG A 347 -23.85 22.13 8.82
C ARG A 347 -25.18 21.38 8.86
N ARG A 348 -25.23 20.15 8.32
CA ARG A 348 -26.42 19.30 8.42
C ARG A 348 -26.70 18.88 9.87
N LEU A 349 -25.68 18.53 10.64
CA LEU A 349 -25.83 18.21 12.07
C LEU A 349 -26.34 19.40 12.87
N GLU A 350 -25.87 20.62 12.59
CA GLU A 350 -26.39 21.84 13.22
C GLU A 350 -27.89 22.02 12.95
N SER A 351 -28.32 21.84 11.70
CA SER A 351 -29.74 21.89 11.32
C SER A 351 -30.57 20.79 12.00
N THR A 352 -30.03 19.57 12.10
CA THR A 352 -30.69 18.44 12.78
C THR A 352 -30.80 18.68 14.29
N THR A 353 -29.77 19.25 14.89
CA THR A 353 -29.77 19.65 16.32
C THR A 353 -30.86 20.69 16.57
N ALA A 354 -30.96 21.70 15.70
CA ALA A 354 -32.00 22.72 15.80
C ALA A 354 -33.41 22.09 15.67
N ALA A 355 -33.60 21.16 14.73
CA ALA A 355 -34.87 20.44 14.56
C ALA A 355 -35.22 19.58 15.78
N ALA A 356 -34.25 18.87 16.37
CA ALA A 356 -34.43 18.11 17.61
C ALA A 356 -34.86 19.03 18.77
N GLY A 357 -34.27 20.23 18.87
CA GLY A 357 -34.67 21.25 19.84
C GLY A 357 -36.12 21.71 19.65
N VAL A 358 -36.56 21.93 18.41
CA VAL A 358 -37.95 22.29 18.08
C VAL A 358 -38.91 21.15 18.43
N LEU A 359 -38.56 19.91 18.14
CA LEU A 359 -39.38 18.73 18.50
C LEU A 359 -39.53 18.60 20.02
N LYS A 360 -38.45 18.85 20.76
CA LYS A 360 -38.47 18.86 22.23
C LYS A 360 -39.43 19.93 22.75
N ASP A 361 -39.29 21.18 22.31
CA ASP A 361 -40.20 22.27 22.72
C ASP A 361 -41.67 21.97 22.38
N LEU A 362 -41.92 21.47 21.16
CA LEU A 362 -43.26 21.09 20.74
C LEU A 362 -43.84 19.96 21.60
N SER A 363 -43.04 18.94 21.92
CA SER A 363 -43.45 17.84 22.79
C SER A 363 -43.80 18.33 24.19
N GLU A 364 -43.03 19.27 24.75
CA GLU A 364 -43.28 19.88 26.07
C GLU A 364 -44.57 20.72 26.06
N ARG A 365 -44.79 21.50 25.00
CA ARG A 365 -46.02 22.30 24.83
C ARG A 365 -47.26 21.43 24.69
N VAL A 366 -47.24 20.39 23.85
CA VAL A 366 -48.38 19.48 23.68
C VAL A 366 -48.59 18.66 24.94
N SER A 367 -47.52 18.17 25.59
CA SER A 367 -47.59 17.50 26.89
C SER A 367 -48.31 18.37 27.93
N GLY A 368 -47.97 19.67 28.02
CA GLY A 368 -48.59 20.59 28.97
C GLY A 368 -50.06 20.91 28.68
N VAL A 369 -50.52 20.78 27.43
CA VAL A 369 -51.95 20.89 27.08
C VAL A 369 -52.67 19.61 27.45
N VAL A 370 -52.09 18.46 27.11
CA VAL A 370 -52.69 17.15 27.29
C VAL A 370 -52.71 16.72 28.77
N SER A 371 -51.73 17.15 29.57
CA SER A 371 -51.67 16.89 31.01
C SER A 371 -52.78 17.58 31.82
N ARG A 372 -53.49 18.54 31.22
CA ARG A 372 -54.69 19.15 31.83
C ARG A 372 -55.88 18.21 31.82
N PHE A 373 -55.86 17.20 30.94
CA PHE A 373 -56.92 16.20 30.84
C PHE A 373 -56.56 14.94 31.66
N GLN A 374 -57.46 14.51 32.54
CA GLN A 374 -57.39 13.29 33.32
C GLN A 374 -58.19 12.21 32.58
N LEU A 375 -57.51 11.13 32.17
CA LEU A 375 -58.09 10.02 31.40
C LEU A 375 -58.67 8.92 32.29
#